data_AF-A9B8K9-F1
#
_entry.id   AF-A9B8K9-F1
#
_cell.length_a   1.000
_cell.length_b   1.000
_cell.length_c   1.000
_cell.angle_alpha   90.00
_cell.angle_beta   90.00
_cell.angle_gamma   90.00
#
_symmetry.space_group_name_H-M   'P 1'
#
loop_
_entity.id
_entity.type
_entity.pdbx_description
1 polymer ?
#
loop_
_entity_poly.entity_id
_entity_poly.type
_entity_poly.pdbx_seq_one_letter_code
_entity_poly.pdbx_strand_id
1 'polypeptide(L)'
;MVIYACGLRIQEGVSLQVSHIDSARMVLHIHAGKGNKDRRVPLPLPALVRLRTHWRTHRHPIWLFPARYRDSLDQPMAQRSVARAFQVALQESGIQKPATVHTLRHSWATHLLEAGINLRIIQDWLGHRSPRTTALYTHLTPQAEAAAATTSQRLLDAVL
;
A
#
# COMPACT_ATOMS: atom_id res chain seq x y z
N MET A 1 0.03 -7.44 4.92
CA MET A 1 0.80 -7.56 3.65
C MET A 1 0.28 -6.61 2.57
N VAL A 2 -0.96 -6.77 2.05
CA VAL A 2 -1.46 -5.96 0.92
C VAL A 2 -1.49 -4.45 1.17
N ILE A 3 -1.77 -4.03 2.42
CA ILE A 3 -1.75 -2.62 2.83
C ILE A 3 -0.38 -1.98 2.57
N TYR A 4 0.70 -2.64 2.99
CA TYR A 4 2.06 -2.19 2.71
C TYR A 4 2.36 -2.32 1.21
N ALA A 5 2.10 -3.46 0.59
CA ALA A 5 2.51 -3.71 -0.80
C ALA A 5 1.88 -2.76 -1.83
N CYS A 6 0.67 -2.25 -1.55
CA CYS A 6 -0.10 -1.41 -2.47
C CYS A 6 -0.46 -0.04 -1.87
N GLY A 7 0.14 0.32 -0.73
CA GLY A 7 -0.11 1.60 -0.05
C GLY A 7 -1.57 1.87 0.31
N LEU A 8 -2.35 0.87 0.71
CA LEU A 8 -3.80 1.02 0.93
C LEU A 8 -4.13 1.71 2.27
N ARG A 9 -5.26 2.39 2.36
CA ARG A 9 -5.88 2.74 3.65
C ARG A 9 -6.45 1.46 4.27
N ILE A 10 -6.59 1.44 5.61
CA ILE A 10 -7.15 0.28 6.30
C ILE A 10 -8.54 -0.09 5.76
N GLN A 11 -9.42 0.90 5.55
CA GLN A 11 -10.75 0.66 4.98
C GLN A 11 -10.68 0.05 3.58
N GLU A 12 -9.83 0.60 2.70
CA GLU A 12 -9.65 0.09 1.33
C GLU A 12 -9.10 -1.34 1.33
N GLY A 13 -8.24 -1.67 2.29
CA GLY A 13 -7.68 -3.01 2.44
C GLY A 13 -8.71 -4.03 2.92
N VAL A 14 -9.59 -3.67 3.87
CA VAL A 14 -10.62 -4.59 4.36
C VAL A 14 -11.79 -4.73 3.40
N SER A 15 -12.14 -3.68 2.66
CA SER A 15 -13.20 -3.69 1.66
C SER A 15 -12.73 -4.12 0.27
N LEU A 16 -11.62 -4.86 0.18
CA LEU A 16 -11.07 -5.28 -1.10
C LEU A 16 -11.90 -6.43 -1.69
N GLN A 17 -12.33 -6.28 -2.94
CA GLN A 17 -13.10 -7.29 -3.65
C GLN A 17 -12.23 -8.07 -4.63
N VAL A 18 -12.68 -9.28 -5.01
CA VAL A 18 -12.04 -10.12 -6.02
C VAL A 18 -12.00 -9.40 -7.37
N SER A 19 -13.10 -8.72 -7.74
CA SER A 19 -13.25 -7.93 -8.97
C SER A 19 -12.27 -6.75 -9.08
N HIS A 20 -11.69 -6.31 -7.97
CA HIS A 20 -10.74 -5.19 -7.96
C HIS A 20 -9.35 -5.59 -8.48
N ILE A 21 -9.06 -6.89 -8.61
CA ILE A 21 -7.77 -7.39 -9.08
C ILE A 21 -7.79 -7.50 -10.61
N ASP A 22 -6.99 -6.69 -11.29
CA ASP A 22 -6.63 -6.89 -12.70
C ASP A 22 -5.27 -7.59 -12.78
N SER A 23 -5.28 -8.92 -12.82
CA SER A 23 -4.03 -9.70 -12.90
C SER A 23 -3.40 -9.70 -14.29
N ALA A 24 -4.11 -9.29 -15.33
CA ALA A 24 -3.53 -9.19 -16.68
C ALA A 24 -2.63 -7.96 -16.77
N ARG A 25 -3.06 -6.85 -16.16
CA ARG A 25 -2.31 -5.59 -16.11
C ARG A 25 -1.47 -5.41 -14.86
N MET A 26 -1.55 -6.34 -13.90
CA MET A 26 -0.89 -6.28 -12.60
C MET A 26 -1.21 -4.99 -11.85
N VAL A 27 -2.50 -4.66 -11.78
CA VAL A 27 -3.04 -3.46 -11.14
C VAL A 27 -4.15 -3.83 -10.17
N LEU A 28 -4.20 -3.09 -9.06
CA LEU A 28 -5.31 -3.13 -8.12
C LEU A 28 -6.18 -1.87 -8.27
N HIS A 29 -7.47 -2.08 -8.49
CA HIS A 29 -8.47 -1.02 -8.60
C HIS A 29 -9.00 -0.67 -7.20
N ILE A 30 -8.86 0.58 -6.80
CA ILE A 30 -9.36 1.07 -5.52
C ILE A 30 -10.54 1.99 -5.80
N HIS A 31 -11.74 1.47 -5.53
CA HIS A 31 -12.99 2.20 -5.66
C HIS A 31 -13.30 2.99 -4.39
N ALA A 32 -14.00 4.13 -4.53
CA ALA A 32 -14.44 4.97 -3.42
C ALA A 32 -13.29 5.42 -2.47
N GLY A 33 -12.11 5.74 -3.04
CA GLY A 33 -11.00 6.32 -2.29
C GLY A 33 -11.32 7.71 -1.70
N LYS A 34 -10.40 8.29 -0.91
CA LYS A 34 -10.58 9.61 -0.26
C LYS A 34 -11.10 10.67 -1.26
N GLY A 35 -12.32 11.13 -1.03
CA GLY A 35 -13.02 12.09 -1.89
C GLY A 35 -13.71 11.47 -3.12
N ASN A 36 -14.13 10.21 -3.02
CA ASN A 36 -14.90 9.48 -4.03
C ASN A 36 -14.23 9.43 -5.42
N LYS A 37 -12.91 9.27 -5.45
CA LYS A 37 -12.16 9.09 -6.69
C LYS A 37 -11.56 7.70 -6.74
N ASP A 38 -11.83 7.04 -7.85
CA ASP A 38 -11.22 5.76 -8.18
C ASP A 38 -9.76 5.98 -8.54
N ARG A 39 -8.91 5.02 -8.16
CA ARG A 39 -7.50 5.03 -8.54
C ARG A 39 -7.00 3.62 -8.77
N ARG A 40 -5.87 3.55 -9.46
CA ARG A 40 -5.15 2.32 -9.75
C ARG A 40 -3.81 2.36 -9.05
N VAL A 41 -3.43 1.24 -8.43
CA VAL A 41 -2.11 1.08 -7.80
C VAL A 41 -1.43 -0.17 -8.36
N PRO A 42 -0.10 -0.18 -8.52
CA PRO A 42 0.62 -1.38 -8.95
C PRO A 42 0.35 -2.53 -7.98
N LEU A 43 0.13 -3.73 -8.53
CA LEU A 43 -0.03 -4.95 -7.77
C LEU A 43 1.22 -5.82 -7.95
N PRO A 44 2.13 -5.89 -6.96
CA PRO A 44 3.30 -6.77 -7.06
C PRO A 44 2.90 -8.24 -7.16
N LEU A 45 3.60 -9.02 -7.98
CA LEU A 45 3.33 -10.45 -8.17
C LEU A 45 3.31 -11.25 -6.85
N PRO A 46 4.23 -11.04 -5.89
CA PRO A 46 4.16 -11.73 -4.60
C PRO A 46 2.89 -11.42 -3.81
N ALA A 47 2.34 -10.20 -3.95
CA ALA A 47 1.07 -9.83 -3.33
C ALA A 47 -0.09 -10.60 -3.96
N LEU A 48 -0.15 -10.66 -5.30
CA LEU A 48 -1.17 -11.40 -6.04
C LEU A 48 -1.17 -12.90 -5.66
N VAL A 49 0.01 -13.51 -5.59
CA VAL A 49 0.13 -14.92 -5.18
C VAL A 49 -0.43 -15.14 -3.78
N ARG A 50 -0.08 -14.28 -2.82
CA ARG A 50 -0.60 -14.37 -1.44
C ARG A 50 -2.11 -14.15 -1.37
N LEU A 51 -2.65 -13.20 -2.14
CA LEU A 51 -4.09 -12.96 -2.21
C LEU A 51 -4.83 -14.16 -2.78
N ARG A 52 -4.32 -14.78 -3.85
CA ARG A 52 -4.91 -16.00 -4.44
C ARG A 52 -4.87 -17.17 -3.47
N THR A 53 -3.75 -17.38 -2.78
CA THR A 53 -3.65 -18.43 -1.75
C THR A 53 -4.62 -18.20 -0.61
N HIS A 54 -4.76 -16.96 -0.13
CA HIS A 54 -5.73 -16.62 0.91
C HIS A 54 -7.17 -16.86 0.44
N TRP A 55 -7.53 -16.35 -0.74
CA TRP A 55 -8.87 -16.50 -1.31
C TRP A 55 -9.30 -17.96 -1.45
N ARG A 56 -8.36 -18.86 -1.80
CA ARG A 56 -8.66 -20.30 -1.90
C ARG A 56 -9.14 -20.94 -0.60
N THR A 57 -8.89 -20.33 0.56
CA THR A 57 -9.32 -20.86 1.86
C THR A 57 -10.81 -20.69 2.15
N HIS A 58 -11.47 -19.73 1.48
CA HIS A 58 -12.89 -19.42 1.70
C HIS A 58 -13.71 -19.28 0.42
N ARG A 59 -13.06 -18.99 -0.73
CA ARG A 59 -13.65 -18.84 -2.07
C ARG A 59 -14.87 -17.91 -2.12
N HIS A 60 -14.85 -16.87 -1.30
CA HIS A 60 -15.95 -15.93 -1.22
C HIS A 60 -16.09 -15.16 -2.56
N PRO A 61 -17.30 -14.99 -3.11
CA PRO A 61 -17.49 -14.47 -4.47
C PRO A 61 -17.14 -12.98 -4.61
N ILE A 62 -17.38 -12.19 -3.56
CA ILE A 62 -17.19 -10.73 -3.60
C ILE A 62 -15.91 -10.32 -2.85
N TRP A 63 -15.87 -10.52 -1.54
CA TRP A 63 -14.78 -10.06 -0.67
C TRP A 63 -13.54 -10.95 -0.70
N LEU A 64 -12.36 -10.32 -0.74
CA LEU A 64 -11.08 -11.00 -0.49
C LEU A 64 -10.85 -11.28 0.99
N PHE A 65 -11.45 -10.48 1.87
CA PHE A 65 -11.34 -10.62 3.33
C PHE A 65 -12.73 -10.58 3.96
N PRO A 66 -13.55 -11.64 3.81
CA PRO A 66 -14.89 -11.68 4.39
C PRO A 66 -14.83 -11.72 5.93
N ALA A 67 -15.87 -11.23 6.60
CA ALA A 67 -16.01 -11.38 8.03
C ALA A 67 -16.16 -12.87 8.42
N ARG A 68 -15.67 -13.26 9.60
CA ARG A 68 -15.61 -14.66 10.03
C ARG A 68 -16.87 -15.16 10.74
N TYR A 69 -17.85 -14.29 10.99
CA TYR A 69 -19.08 -14.64 11.71
C TYR A 69 -20.21 -14.99 10.73
N ARG A 70 -20.96 -16.05 11.07
CA ARG A 70 -21.97 -16.69 10.22
C ARG A 70 -23.03 -15.72 9.68
N ASP A 71 -23.44 -14.73 10.47
CA ASP A 71 -24.47 -13.75 10.10
C ASP A 71 -23.90 -12.54 9.33
N SER A 72 -22.60 -12.56 8.99
CA SER A 72 -21.91 -11.42 8.35
C SER A 72 -21.01 -11.85 7.20
N LEU A 73 -21.19 -13.05 6.63
CA LEU A 73 -20.34 -13.54 5.54
C LEU A 73 -20.41 -12.60 4.31
N ASP A 74 -21.54 -11.91 4.12
CA ASP A 74 -21.73 -10.91 3.06
C ASP A 74 -21.06 -9.56 3.35
N GLN A 75 -20.36 -9.42 4.47
CA GLN A 75 -19.69 -8.19 4.89
C GLN A 75 -18.16 -8.36 4.87
N PRO A 76 -17.41 -7.29 4.57
CA PRO A 76 -15.96 -7.30 4.71
C PRO A 76 -15.54 -7.39 6.18
N MET A 77 -14.31 -7.83 6.40
CA MET A 77 -13.66 -7.83 7.71
C MET A 77 -13.70 -6.43 8.34
N ALA A 78 -13.93 -6.35 9.66
CA ALA A 78 -13.93 -5.07 10.36
C ALA A 78 -12.53 -4.45 10.43
N GLN A 79 -12.43 -3.12 10.21
CA GLN A 79 -11.16 -2.38 10.38
C GLN A 79 -10.53 -2.60 11.76
N ARG A 80 -11.36 -2.63 12.81
CA ARG A 80 -10.91 -2.83 14.20
C ARG A 80 -10.19 -4.16 14.38
N SER A 81 -10.62 -5.21 13.67
CA SER A 81 -9.96 -6.53 13.71
C SER A 81 -8.55 -6.45 13.14
N VAL A 82 -8.36 -5.76 12.01
CA VAL A 82 -7.04 -5.56 11.40
C VAL A 82 -6.15 -4.67 12.29
N ALA A 83 -6.70 -3.59 12.84
CA ALA A 83 -5.96 -2.71 13.74
C ALA A 83 -5.47 -3.46 14.99
N ARG A 84 -6.34 -4.27 15.62
CA ARG A 84 -5.98 -5.09 16.78
C ARG A 84 -4.93 -6.15 16.42
N ALA A 85 -5.12 -6.88 15.33
CA ALA A 85 -4.17 -7.88 14.86
C ALA A 85 -2.78 -7.25 14.59
N PHE A 86 -2.74 -6.05 14.03
CA PHE A 86 -1.49 -5.31 13.85
C PHE A 86 -0.83 -4.93 15.17
N GLN A 87 -1.58 -4.47 16.17
CA GLN A 87 -1.01 -4.11 17.47
C GLN A 87 -0.40 -5.33 18.18
N VAL A 88 -1.07 -6.48 18.11
CA VAL A 88 -0.51 -7.74 18.64
C VAL A 88 0.79 -8.08 17.93
N ALA A 89 0.80 -8.08 16.59
CA ALA A 89 2.01 -8.36 15.81
C ALA A 89 3.15 -7.35 16.09
N LEU A 90 2.82 -6.08 16.34
CA LEU A 90 3.81 -5.06 16.70
C LEU A 90 4.46 -5.38 18.05
N GLN A 91 3.66 -5.75 19.05
CA GLN A 91 4.16 -6.15 20.38
C GLN A 91 5.05 -7.39 20.26
N GLU A 92 4.60 -8.41 19.52
CA GLU A 92 5.36 -9.65 19.31
C GLU A 92 6.67 -9.44 18.52
N SER A 93 6.73 -8.40 17.67
CA SER A 93 7.93 -8.10 16.88
C SER A 93 9.09 -7.52 17.69
N GLY A 94 8.85 -7.06 18.92
CA GLY A 94 9.85 -6.38 19.75
C GLY A 94 10.20 -4.94 19.31
N ILE A 95 9.52 -4.41 18.29
CA ILE A 95 9.70 -3.03 17.84
C ILE A 95 9.12 -2.07 18.89
N GLN A 96 9.99 -1.25 19.48
CA GLN A 96 9.63 -0.29 20.54
C GLN A 96 8.99 0.99 19.99
N LYS A 97 9.16 1.28 18.70
CA LYS A 97 8.61 2.49 18.08
C LYS A 97 7.09 2.37 17.93
N PRO A 98 6.31 3.41 18.32
CA PRO A 98 4.88 3.44 18.06
C PRO A 98 4.56 3.29 16.57
N ALA A 99 3.72 2.31 16.24
CA ALA A 99 3.28 2.10 14.87
C ALA A 99 1.79 1.72 14.82
N THR A 100 1.16 2.02 13.69
CA THR A 100 -0.19 1.59 13.36
C THR A 100 -0.24 1.06 11.93
N VAL A 101 -1.40 0.57 11.52
CA VAL A 101 -1.64 0.21 10.11
C VAL A 101 -1.40 1.41 9.18
N HIS A 102 -1.60 2.64 9.65
CA HIS A 102 -1.29 3.84 8.87
C HIS A 102 0.22 4.01 8.66
N THR A 103 1.04 3.60 9.62
CA THR A 103 2.51 3.60 9.51
C THR A 103 2.96 2.71 8.35
N LEU A 104 2.35 1.55 8.13
CA LEU A 104 2.67 0.70 6.97
C LEU A 104 2.47 1.40 5.63
N ARG A 105 1.38 2.18 5.52
CA ARG A 105 1.10 2.97 4.32
C ARG A 105 2.11 4.09 4.14
N HIS A 106 2.52 4.76 5.22
CA HIS A 106 3.58 5.76 5.18
C HIS A 106 4.90 5.14 4.73
N SER A 107 5.30 4.00 5.31
CA SER A 107 6.53 3.30 4.93
C SER A 107 6.54 2.94 3.44
N TRP A 108 5.42 2.50 2.87
CA TRP A 108 5.34 2.25 1.42
C TRP A 108 5.64 3.50 0.59
N ALA A 109 5.06 4.64 0.96
CA ALA A 109 5.29 5.92 0.27
C ALA A 109 6.75 6.36 0.38
N THR A 110 7.33 6.27 1.59
CA THR A 110 8.74 6.60 1.85
C THR A 110 9.67 5.70 1.06
N HIS A 111 9.48 4.38 1.09
CA HIS A 111 10.34 3.44 0.35
C HIS A 111 10.29 3.65 -1.16
N LEU A 112 9.13 3.99 -1.72
CA LEU A 112 9.03 4.34 -3.14
C LEU A 112 9.79 5.62 -3.47
N LEU A 113 9.70 6.63 -2.60
CA LEU A 113 10.42 7.88 -2.79
C LEU A 113 11.94 7.67 -2.66
N GLU A 114 12.38 6.88 -1.68
CA GLU A 114 13.78 6.47 -1.51
C GLU A 114 14.31 5.68 -2.72
N ALA A 115 13.45 4.90 -3.37
CA ALA A 115 13.76 4.23 -4.63
C ALA A 115 13.75 5.17 -5.85
N GLY A 116 13.60 6.49 -5.64
CA GLY A 116 13.63 7.51 -6.70
C GLY A 116 12.33 7.62 -7.50
N ILE A 117 11.23 6.99 -7.06
CA ILE A 117 9.95 7.12 -7.76
C ILE A 117 9.42 8.54 -7.62
N ASN A 118 8.97 9.09 -8.75
CA ASN A 118 8.45 10.45 -8.82
C ASN A 118 7.31 10.67 -7.80
N LEU A 119 7.44 11.73 -6.99
CA LEU A 119 6.50 12.07 -5.94
C LEU A 119 5.06 12.20 -6.45
N ARG A 120 4.86 12.75 -7.67
CA ARG A 120 3.53 12.91 -8.26
C ARG A 120 2.86 11.56 -8.53
N ILE A 121 3.61 10.58 -9.01
CA ILE A 121 3.12 9.22 -9.22
C ILE A 121 2.68 8.60 -7.88
N ILE A 122 3.51 8.77 -6.83
CA ILE A 122 3.18 8.29 -5.48
C ILE A 122 1.91 8.98 -4.96
N GLN A 123 1.74 10.29 -5.18
CA GLN A 123 0.52 11.02 -4.79
C GLN A 123 -0.74 10.44 -5.43
N ASP A 124 -0.66 10.15 -6.73
CA ASP A 124 -1.77 9.60 -7.50
C ASP A 124 -2.13 8.20 -6.98
N TRP A 125 -1.14 7.34 -6.72
CA TRP A 125 -1.37 6.03 -6.13
C TRP A 125 -1.89 6.06 -4.70
N LEU A 126 -1.52 7.07 -3.90
CA LEU A 126 -2.08 7.26 -2.56
C LEU A 126 -3.47 7.91 -2.61
N GLY A 127 -3.85 8.54 -3.71
CA GLY A 127 -5.06 9.35 -3.80
C GLY A 127 -5.01 10.52 -2.82
N HIS A 128 -3.88 11.24 -2.79
CA HIS A 128 -3.72 12.47 -2.02
C HIS A 128 -4.15 13.67 -2.88
N ARG A 129 -5.13 14.44 -2.40
CA ARG A 129 -5.59 15.67 -3.09
C ARG A 129 -4.66 16.87 -2.87
N SER A 130 -3.91 16.88 -1.77
CA SER A 130 -2.99 17.96 -1.44
C SER A 130 -1.55 17.45 -1.47
N PRO A 131 -0.63 18.18 -2.11
CA PRO A 131 0.80 17.90 -2.01
C PRO A 131 1.32 17.98 -0.57
N ARG A 132 0.68 18.75 0.31
CA ARG A 132 1.11 18.98 1.70
C ARG A 132 1.16 17.70 2.54
N THR A 133 0.23 16.76 2.32
CA THR A 133 0.25 15.44 2.99
C THR A 133 1.33 14.50 2.47
N THR A 134 1.97 14.85 1.35
CA THR A 134 3.00 14.06 0.68
C THR A 134 4.38 14.71 0.81
N ALA A 135 4.43 16.03 1.00
CA ALA A 135 5.62 16.77 1.41
C ALA A 135 6.16 16.31 2.78
N LEU A 136 5.32 15.67 3.61
CA LEU A 136 5.77 14.96 4.81
C LEU A 136 6.80 13.84 4.50
N TYR A 137 6.81 13.32 3.27
CA TYR A 137 7.79 12.31 2.84
C TYR A 137 9.03 12.92 2.18
N THR A 138 9.02 14.20 1.80
CA THR A 138 10.10 14.83 1.03
C THR A 138 11.26 15.31 1.89
N HIS A 139 11.37 14.86 3.14
CA HIS A 139 12.65 14.95 3.82
C HIS A 139 13.63 14.15 2.96
N LEU A 140 14.63 14.85 2.39
CA LEU A 140 15.68 14.22 1.61
C LEU A 140 16.28 13.12 2.48
N THR A 141 16.07 11.88 2.06
CA THR A 141 16.71 10.75 2.70
C THR A 141 18.16 10.72 2.21
N PRO A 142 19.12 10.31 3.05
CA PRO A 142 20.52 10.19 2.63
C PRO A 142 20.68 9.36 1.33
N GLN A 143 19.78 8.39 1.10
CA GLN A 143 19.72 7.56 -0.10
C GLN A 143 19.34 8.36 -1.35
N ALA A 144 18.37 9.29 -1.25
CA ALA A 144 17.96 10.13 -2.37
C ALA A 144 19.08 11.10 -2.78
N GLU A 145 19.80 11.65 -1.81
CA GLU A 145 20.97 12.51 -2.07
C GLU A 145 22.12 11.73 -2.74
N ALA A 146 22.41 10.52 -2.26
CA ALA A 146 23.42 9.65 -2.87
C ALA A 146 23.06 9.27 -4.32
N ALA A 147 21.78 8.98 -4.59
CA ALA A 147 21.30 8.67 -5.94
C ALA A 147 21.41 9.88 -6.88
N ALA A 148 21.10 11.09 -6.39
CA ALA A 148 21.25 12.33 -7.15
C ALA A 148 22.72 12.60 -7.50
N ALA A 149 23.63 12.49 -6.52
CA ALA A 149 25.07 12.67 -6.73
C ALA A 149 25.61 11.68 -7.79
N THR A 150 25.25 10.40 -7.68
CA THR A 150 25.65 9.37 -8.65
C THR A 150 25.11 9.64 -10.06
N THR A 151 23.89 10.18 -10.15
CA THR A 151 23.27 10.51 -11.45
C THR A 151 23.94 11.72 -12.09
N SER A 152 24.23 12.76 -11.31
CA SER A 152 25.00 13.91 -11.78
C SER A 152 26.38 13.53 -12.30
N GLN A 153 27.09 12.63 -11.61
CA GLN A 153 28.38 12.12 -12.09
C GLN A 153 28.24 11.40 -13.44
N ARG A 154 27.29 10.47 -13.56
CA ARG A 154 27.04 9.74 -14.82
C ARG A 154 26.68 10.66 -15.98
N LEU A 155 25.91 11.72 -15.73
CA LEU A 155 25.54 12.68 -16.77
C LEU A 155 26.75 13.48 -17.24
N LEU A 156 27.65 13.86 -16.34
CA LEU A 156 28.90 14.52 -16.71
C LEU A 156 29.79 13.59 -17.54
N ASP A 157 29.94 12.35 -17.10
CA ASP A 157 30.77 11.34 -17.80
C ASP A 157 30.22 10.97 -19.19
N ALA A 158 28.91 11.13 -19.44
CA ALA A 158 28.28 10.84 -20.72
C ALA A 158 28.39 11.97 -21.75
N VAL A 159 28.80 13.18 -21.31
CA VAL A 159 28.90 14.38 -22.15
C VAL A 159 30.36 14.74 -22.44
N LEU A 160 31.30 14.16 -21.69
CA LEU A 160 32.75 14.21 -21.93
C LEU A 160 33.19 13.03 -22.80
#